data_AF-A0A1I7UVU9-F1
#
_entry.id   AF-A0A1I7UVU9-F1
#
_cell.length_a   1.000
_cell.length_b   1.000
_cell.length_c   1.000
_cell.angle_alpha   90.00
_cell.angle_beta   90.00
_cell.angle_gamma   90.00
#
_symmetry.space_group_name_H-M   'P 1'
#
loop_
_entity.id
_entity.type
_entity.pdbx_description
1 polymer ?
#
loop_
_entity_poly.entity_id
_entity_poly.type
_entity_poly.pdbx_seq_one_letter_code
_entity_poly.pdbx_strand_id
1 'polypeptide(L)'
;MIRGHRVPVKIEIDENREERLETYWNDDGFGLRMIADYVCDLFRVNLFAVILKKEHRLMFDWLHKRQSFVTILGIGDEEQISDEDYKYVISKSDSDLLKSCARLSKNFRMENLNKKGEFTIFQNCPWITIENLMTVDAPRIDVLSGKLFTNQDVNRFLKHWMKGGSPRLKQILMDLENYNEEAFLEGINVQEGAPGKRIYRGFYEFDFLVPNTVHLVREDGTKASFGISAWGFFLAVWPDYSGRTFESFDFYDV
;
A
#
# COMPACT_ATOMS: atom_id res chain seq x y z
N MET A 1 5.02 11.67 35.66
CA MET A 1 6.28 12.28 35.19
C MET A 1 6.71 11.52 33.95
N ILE A 2 6.89 12.20 32.82
CA ILE A 2 7.37 11.56 31.59
C ILE A 2 8.79 12.06 31.36
N ARG A 3 9.79 11.19 31.58
CA ARG A 3 11.23 11.53 31.47
C ARG A 3 11.59 12.88 32.12
N GLY A 4 11.22 13.06 33.38
CA GLY A 4 11.53 14.28 34.13
C GLY A 4 10.58 15.47 33.90
N HIS A 5 9.57 15.35 33.03
CA HIS A 5 8.59 16.40 32.78
C HIS A 5 7.29 16.17 33.56
N ARG A 6 6.76 17.23 34.18
CA ARG A 6 5.40 17.28 34.72
C ARG A 6 4.45 17.63 33.59
N VAL A 7 3.67 16.66 33.15
CA VAL A 7 2.78 16.78 31.99
C VAL A 7 1.34 16.71 32.51
N PRO A 8 0.51 17.74 32.28
CA PRO A 8 -0.91 17.67 32.58
C PRO A 8 -1.55 16.54 31.77
N VAL A 9 -2.39 15.74 32.42
CA VAL A 9 -3.04 14.58 31.81
C VAL A 9 -4.53 14.60 32.11
N LYS A 10 -5.33 14.20 31.12
CA LYS A 10 -6.76 13.97 31.22
C LYS A 10 -7.07 12.57 30.70
N ILE A 11 -8.01 11.89 31.34
CA ILE A 11 -8.59 10.65 30.81
C ILE A 11 -9.92 11.04 30.18
N GLU A 12 -10.05 10.79 28.89
CA GLU A 12 -11.30 10.96 28.15
C GLU A 12 -11.91 9.59 27.85
N ILE A 13 -13.24 9.52 27.92
CA ILE A 13 -13.99 8.34 27.53
C ILE A 13 -14.79 8.74 26.29
N ASP A 14 -14.52 8.11 25.16
CA ASP A 14 -15.24 8.42 23.92
C ASP A 14 -16.64 7.76 23.89
N GLU A 15 -17.42 8.07 22.86
CA GLU A 15 -18.80 7.58 22.69
C GLU A 15 -18.88 6.03 22.65
N ASN A 16 -17.77 5.36 22.29
CA ASN A 16 -17.65 3.90 22.26
C ASN A 16 -17.20 3.32 23.61
N ARG A 17 -17.06 4.15 24.64
CA ARG A 17 -16.51 3.81 25.96
C ARG A 17 -15.03 3.41 25.93
N GLU A 18 -14.27 3.85 24.93
CA GLU A 18 -12.82 3.67 24.94
C GLU A 18 -12.17 4.78 25.77
N GLU A 19 -11.31 4.39 26.70
CA GLU A 19 -10.51 5.32 27.50
C GLU A 19 -9.28 5.78 26.70
N ARG A 20 -9.13 7.10 26.56
CA ARG A 20 -7.99 7.75 25.90
C ARG A 20 -7.27 8.65 26.90
N LEU A 21 -5.95 8.53 26.94
CA LEU A 21 -5.10 9.39 27.74
C LEU A 21 -4.66 10.58 26.90
N GLU A 22 -5.08 11.77 27.29
CA GLU A 22 -4.73 13.04 26.65
C GLU A 22 -3.64 13.74 27.48
N THR A 23 -2.54 14.11 26.84
CA THR A 23 -1.45 14.86 27.46
C THR A 23 -1.26 16.21 26.80
N TYR A 24 -1.01 17.24 27.60
CA TYR A 24 -0.81 18.60 27.09
C TYR A 24 0.67 18.96 26.98
N TRP A 25 1.05 19.47 25.80
CA TRP A 25 2.41 19.90 25.48
C TRP A 25 2.40 21.23 24.72
N ASN A 26 3.38 22.11 24.99
CA ASN A 26 3.55 23.36 24.24
C ASN A 26 4.01 23.10 22.80
N ASP A 27 4.85 22.08 22.63
CA ASP A 27 5.30 21.53 21.35
C ASP A 27 4.84 20.07 21.35
N ASP A 28 3.81 19.79 20.58
CA ASP A 28 3.19 18.49 20.47
C ASP A 28 4.03 17.48 19.69
N GLY A 29 4.86 17.93 18.74
CA GLY A 29 5.86 17.10 18.07
C GLY A 29 6.89 16.56 19.08
N PHE A 30 7.42 17.43 19.93
CA PHE A 30 8.28 17.05 21.05
C PHE A 30 7.55 16.15 22.04
N GLY A 31 6.32 16.52 22.42
CA GLY A 31 5.50 15.73 23.33
C GLY A 31 5.25 14.30 22.86
N LEU A 32 4.90 14.14 21.58
CA LEU A 32 4.67 12.84 20.95
C LEU A 32 5.94 11.97 20.99
N ARG A 33 7.10 12.54 20.61
CA ARG A 33 8.38 11.82 20.67
C ARG A 33 8.71 11.39 22.10
N MET A 34 8.47 12.25 23.09
CA MET A 34 8.71 11.95 24.50
C MET A 34 7.80 10.85 25.05
N ILE A 35 6.52 10.84 24.67
CA ILE A 35 5.56 9.81 25.07
C ILE A 35 5.91 8.49 24.40
N ALA A 36 6.14 8.50 23.09
CA ALA A 36 6.53 7.32 22.34
C ALA A 36 7.78 6.68 22.94
N ASP A 37 8.81 7.48 23.21
CA ASP A 37 10.02 7.04 23.88
C ASP A 37 9.73 6.42 25.26
N TYR A 38 8.95 7.11 26.10
CA TYR A 38 8.63 6.63 27.44
C TYR A 38 7.83 5.32 27.44
N VAL A 39 6.80 5.21 26.60
CA VAL A 39 5.96 4.01 26.48
C VAL A 39 6.81 2.84 25.98
N CYS A 40 7.61 3.05 24.94
CA CYS A 40 8.49 2.01 24.43
C CYS A 40 9.54 1.57 25.46
N ASP A 41 10.12 2.50 26.23
CA ASP A 41 11.08 2.16 27.28
C ASP A 41 10.41 1.39 28.45
N LEU A 42 9.20 1.81 28.83
CA LEU A 42 8.41 1.20 29.91
C LEU A 42 8.02 -0.24 29.58
N PHE A 43 7.55 -0.49 28.36
CA PHE A 43 7.10 -1.81 27.92
C PHE A 43 8.20 -2.63 27.21
N ARG A 44 9.36 -2.03 26.96
CA ARG A 44 10.48 -2.62 26.21
C ARG A 44 10.08 -3.10 24.81
N VAL A 45 9.29 -2.29 24.11
CA VAL A 45 8.79 -2.57 22.76
C VAL A 45 9.22 -1.49 21.78
N ASN A 46 9.30 -1.85 20.51
CA ASN A 46 9.47 -0.91 19.40
C ASN A 46 8.13 -0.33 18.96
N LEU A 47 8.17 0.78 18.22
CA LEU A 47 6.96 1.32 17.60
C LEU A 47 6.53 0.38 16.49
N PHE A 48 5.27 -0.06 16.54
CA PHE A 48 4.67 -0.90 15.51
C PHE A 48 4.24 -0.08 14.27
N ALA A 49 3.69 1.10 14.51
CA ALA A 49 3.15 1.98 13.48
C ALA A 49 3.51 3.45 13.76
N VAL A 50 3.86 4.19 12.70
CA VAL A 50 4.06 5.64 12.77
C VAL A 50 3.38 6.31 11.58
N ILE A 51 2.63 7.38 11.84
CA ILE A 51 2.00 8.20 10.81
C ILE A 51 2.59 9.60 10.89
N LEU A 52 3.31 10.01 9.84
CA LEU A 52 3.88 11.35 9.71
C LEU A 52 2.78 12.29 9.19
N LYS A 53 2.39 13.27 10.00
CA LYS A 53 1.34 14.26 9.66
C LYS A 53 1.85 15.69 9.52
N LYS A 54 2.93 16.01 10.22
CA LYS A 54 3.63 17.30 10.25
C LYS A 54 5.09 17.10 10.65
N GLU A 55 5.90 18.14 10.48
CA GLU A 55 7.35 18.10 10.74
C GLU A 55 7.99 16.84 10.15
N HIS A 56 7.56 16.42 8.95
CA HIS A 56 7.75 15.05 8.45
C HIS A 56 9.20 14.60 8.49
N ARG A 57 10.12 15.51 8.12
CA ARG A 57 11.56 15.26 8.15
C ARG A 57 12.09 15.06 9.56
N LEU A 58 11.75 15.94 10.50
CA LEU A 58 12.20 15.86 11.89
C LEU A 58 11.67 14.58 12.56
N MET A 59 10.39 14.29 12.37
CA MET A 59 9.75 13.09 12.92
C MET A 59 10.32 11.81 12.31
N PHE A 60 10.58 11.80 11.00
CA PHE A 60 11.21 10.66 10.34
C PHE A 60 12.67 10.47 10.78
N ASP A 61 13.46 11.54 10.88
CA ASP A 61 14.85 11.45 11.34
C ASP A 61 14.93 10.99 12.81
N TRP A 62 13.97 11.38 13.66
CA TRP A 62 13.83 10.82 15.01
C TRP A 62 13.47 9.33 14.98
N LEU A 63 12.46 8.93 14.19
CA LEU A 63 12.06 7.53 14.03
C LEU A 63 13.25 6.70 13.58
N HIS A 64 13.94 7.12 12.52
CA HIS A 64 15.05 6.39 11.92
C HIS A 64 16.23 6.23 12.87
N LYS A 65 16.50 7.23 13.72
CA LYS A 65 17.50 7.13 14.80
C LYS A 65 17.11 6.14 15.89
N ARG A 66 15.81 6.04 16.19
CA ARG A 66 15.26 5.11 17.20
C ARG A 66 15.23 3.67 16.68
N GLN A 67 14.73 3.49 15.45
CA GLN A 67 14.56 2.21 14.78
C GLN A 67 14.52 2.45 13.27
N SER A 68 15.35 1.71 12.53
CA SER A 68 15.42 1.85 11.07
C SER A 68 14.21 1.26 10.35
N PHE A 69 13.49 0.33 10.99
CA PHE A 69 12.34 -0.40 10.47
C PHE A 69 11.08 -0.17 11.31
N VAL A 70 9.92 -0.14 10.66
CA VAL A 70 8.60 -0.10 11.30
C VAL A 70 7.61 -0.96 10.51
N THR A 71 6.70 -1.68 11.16
CA THR A 71 5.72 -2.50 10.43
C THR A 71 4.81 -1.63 9.56
N ILE A 72 4.37 -0.48 10.07
CA ILE A 72 3.47 0.44 9.35
C ILE A 72 4.06 1.85 9.32
N LEU A 73 4.34 2.36 8.13
CA LEU A 73 4.66 3.77 7.90
C LEU A 73 3.54 4.45 7.10
N GLY A 74 2.89 5.43 7.73
CA GLY A 74 1.96 6.34 7.08
C GLY A 74 2.60 7.69 6.78
N ILE A 75 2.34 8.25 5.61
CA ILE A 75 2.64 9.63 5.26
C ILE A 75 1.31 10.30 4.91
N GLY A 76 0.84 11.20 5.75
CA GLY A 76 -0.38 11.96 5.55
C GLY A 76 -0.14 13.45 5.78
N ASP A 77 -1.19 14.24 5.56
CA ASP A 77 -1.10 15.69 5.67
C ASP A 77 -2.09 16.22 6.70
N GLU A 78 -1.57 16.65 7.84
CA GLU A 78 -2.16 17.79 8.54
C GLU A 78 -1.53 19.08 7.97
N GLU A 79 -0.21 19.04 7.81
CA GLU A 79 0.58 19.99 7.02
C GLU A 79 1.05 19.33 5.72
N GLN A 80 1.20 20.12 4.66
CA GLN A 80 1.69 19.60 3.39
C GLN A 80 3.17 19.26 3.49
N ILE A 81 3.54 17.99 3.27
CA ILE A 81 4.95 17.60 3.17
C ILE A 81 5.61 18.28 1.96
N SER A 82 6.86 18.73 2.11
CA SER A 82 7.63 19.26 0.99
C SER A 82 8.00 18.15 0.00
N ASP A 83 8.13 18.48 -1.28
CA ASP A 83 8.55 17.52 -2.32
C ASP A 83 9.93 16.90 -2.00
N GLU A 84 10.83 17.67 -1.40
CA GLU A 84 12.17 17.21 -1.00
C GLU A 84 12.09 16.24 0.18
N ASP A 85 11.32 16.58 1.22
CA ASP A 85 11.15 15.71 2.38
C ASP A 85 10.41 14.44 2.02
N TYR A 86 9.43 14.49 1.12
CA TYR A 86 8.76 13.30 0.63
C TYR A 86 9.73 12.36 -0.08
N LYS A 87 10.57 12.88 -0.99
CA LYS A 87 11.61 12.08 -1.66
C LYS A 87 12.57 11.47 -0.64
N TYR A 88 12.97 12.23 0.37
CA TYR A 88 13.85 11.73 1.41
C TYR A 88 13.20 10.62 2.23
N VAL A 89 12.01 10.86 2.79
CA VAL A 89 11.28 9.91 3.62
C VAL A 89 10.99 8.65 2.83
N ILE A 90 10.46 8.77 1.62
CA ILE A 90 10.25 7.63 0.73
C ILE A 90 11.58 6.94 0.48
N SER A 91 12.63 7.59 -0.03
CA SER A 91 13.87 6.86 -0.37
C SER A 91 14.55 6.16 0.82
N LYS A 92 14.38 6.65 2.05
CA LYS A 92 15.04 6.14 3.26
C LYS A 92 14.20 5.21 4.12
N SER A 93 12.88 5.16 3.91
CA SER A 93 12.00 4.33 4.74
C SER A 93 12.19 2.84 4.49
N ASP A 94 12.06 2.07 5.56
CA ASP A 94 11.98 0.62 5.55
C ASP A 94 10.76 0.18 6.37
N SER A 95 9.80 -0.47 5.71
CA SER A 95 8.53 -0.87 6.32
C SER A 95 7.83 -1.98 5.55
N ASP A 96 7.11 -2.84 6.26
CA ASP A 96 6.24 -3.84 5.63
C ASP A 96 5.07 -3.18 4.91
N LEU A 97 4.39 -2.25 5.58
CA LEU A 97 3.26 -1.50 5.02
C LEU A 97 3.62 -0.02 4.90
N LEU A 98 3.69 0.46 3.66
CA LEU A 98 3.82 1.88 3.34
C LEU A 98 2.48 2.43 2.85
N LYS A 99 1.90 3.41 3.56
CA LYS A 99 0.71 4.14 3.10
C LYS A 99 1.04 5.61 2.89
N SER A 100 1.00 6.06 1.65
CA SER A 100 1.20 7.46 1.29
C SER A 100 -0.12 8.09 0.84
N CYS A 101 -0.61 9.06 1.60
CA CYS A 101 -1.74 9.93 1.25
C CYS A 101 -1.29 11.40 1.07
N ALA A 102 0.01 11.64 0.95
CA ALA A 102 0.60 12.97 0.88
C ALA A 102 0.23 13.74 -0.40
N ARG A 103 -0.13 15.02 -0.24
CA ARG A 103 -0.39 15.97 -1.32
C ARG A 103 0.91 16.63 -1.74
N LEU A 104 1.42 16.26 -2.90
CA LEU A 104 2.66 16.81 -3.44
C LEU A 104 2.38 17.96 -4.42
N SER A 105 3.42 18.70 -4.79
CA SER A 105 3.29 19.74 -5.80
C SER A 105 2.84 19.14 -7.14
N LYS A 106 2.15 19.92 -7.98
CA LYS A 106 1.67 19.47 -9.30
C LYS A 106 2.80 18.99 -10.22
N ASN A 107 3.99 19.56 -10.04
CA ASN A 107 5.18 19.27 -10.84
C ASN A 107 6.06 18.21 -10.19
N PHE A 108 5.66 17.65 -9.05
CA PHE A 108 6.41 16.59 -8.39
C PHE A 108 6.60 15.41 -9.34
N ARG A 109 7.84 14.95 -9.46
CA ARG A 109 8.21 13.74 -10.17
C ARG A 109 9.25 12.99 -9.35
N MET A 110 9.09 11.68 -9.33
CA MET A 110 10.05 10.74 -8.76
C MET A 110 10.07 9.53 -9.67
N GLU A 111 11.28 9.19 -10.10
CA GLU A 111 11.56 7.99 -10.88
C GLU A 111 12.08 6.91 -9.93
N ASN A 112 11.87 5.65 -10.29
CA ASN A 112 12.42 4.48 -9.61
C ASN A 112 12.12 4.48 -8.11
N LEU A 113 10.85 4.21 -7.78
CA LEU A 113 10.43 4.05 -6.38
C LEU A 113 11.30 3.04 -5.64
N ASN A 114 11.70 1.95 -6.30
CA ASN A 114 12.58 0.90 -5.77
C ASN A 114 12.19 0.50 -4.35
N LYS A 115 10.88 0.36 -4.13
CA LYS A 115 10.31 0.08 -2.82
C LYS A 115 10.10 -1.39 -2.62
N LYS A 116 10.51 -1.87 -1.46
CA LYS A 116 10.31 -3.24 -1.01
C LYS A 116 9.50 -3.24 0.26
N GLY A 117 8.54 -4.14 0.34
CA GLY A 117 7.69 -4.36 1.51
C GLY A 117 6.71 -5.50 1.28
N GLU A 118 5.67 -5.55 2.10
CA GLU A 118 4.56 -6.49 1.99
C GLU A 118 3.33 -5.84 1.34
N PHE A 119 3.12 -4.55 1.60
CA PHE A 119 1.98 -3.82 1.07
C PHE A 119 2.31 -2.33 0.89
N THR A 120 2.16 -1.82 -0.34
CA THR A 120 2.28 -0.39 -0.62
C THR A 120 0.96 0.20 -1.10
N ILE A 121 0.54 1.30 -0.47
CA ILE A 121 -0.66 2.05 -0.81
C ILE A 121 -0.24 3.47 -1.19
N PHE A 122 -0.57 3.88 -2.41
CA PHE A 122 -0.46 5.26 -2.84
C PHE A 122 -1.86 5.83 -3.08
N GLN A 123 -2.21 6.87 -2.32
CA GLN A 123 -3.48 7.55 -2.43
C GLN A 123 -3.28 9.01 -2.86
N ASN A 124 -4.14 9.52 -3.75
CA ASN A 124 -4.06 10.89 -4.27
C ASN A 124 -2.71 11.22 -4.93
N CYS A 125 -2.22 10.31 -5.77
CA CYS A 125 -0.83 10.31 -6.26
C CYS A 125 -0.72 10.47 -7.79
N PRO A 126 -1.14 11.61 -8.38
CA PRO A 126 -1.18 11.80 -9.84
C PRO A 126 0.19 11.67 -10.54
N TRP A 127 1.28 11.78 -9.78
CA TRP A 127 2.65 11.72 -10.27
C TRP A 127 3.15 10.29 -10.52
N ILE A 128 2.49 9.26 -9.96
CA ILE A 128 2.95 7.88 -10.07
C ILE A 128 2.77 7.37 -11.50
N THR A 129 3.79 6.68 -12.01
CA THR A 129 3.83 6.12 -13.37
C THR A 129 3.78 4.60 -13.30
N ILE A 130 3.46 3.94 -14.42
CA ILE A 130 3.50 2.48 -14.45
C ILE A 130 4.91 1.92 -14.21
N GLU A 131 5.94 2.63 -14.69
CA GLU A 131 7.34 2.27 -14.46
C GLU A 131 7.69 2.30 -12.96
N ASN A 132 7.16 3.29 -12.23
CA ASN A 132 7.32 3.32 -10.78
C ASN A 132 6.74 2.06 -10.13
N LEU A 133 5.56 1.59 -10.56
CA LEU A 133 4.95 0.36 -10.02
C LEU A 133 5.75 -0.89 -10.35
N MET A 134 6.36 -0.97 -11.54
CA MET A 134 7.24 -2.08 -11.92
C MET A 134 8.51 -2.17 -11.06
N THR A 135 8.93 -1.07 -10.42
CA THR A 135 10.06 -1.06 -9.48
C THR A 135 9.68 -1.39 -8.03
N VAL A 136 8.39 -1.62 -7.74
CA VAL A 136 7.94 -1.99 -6.40
C VAL A 136 7.99 -3.51 -6.24
N ASP A 137 8.77 -3.97 -5.27
CA ASP A 137 8.85 -5.36 -4.82
C ASP A 137 7.92 -5.59 -3.62
N ALA A 138 6.63 -5.78 -3.90
CA ALA A 138 5.62 -6.09 -2.90
C ALA A 138 4.59 -7.12 -3.40
N PRO A 139 4.08 -7.99 -2.52
CA PRO A 139 2.91 -8.81 -2.78
C PRO A 139 1.66 -8.01 -3.12
N ARG A 140 1.44 -6.86 -2.46
CA ARG A 140 0.28 -6.02 -2.72
C ARG A 140 0.65 -4.57 -3.03
N ILE A 141 0.08 -4.04 -4.10
CA ILE A 141 0.23 -2.64 -4.52
C ILE A 141 -1.16 -2.06 -4.79
N ASP A 142 -1.53 -1.01 -4.06
CA ASP A 142 -2.78 -0.31 -4.28
C ASP A 142 -2.49 1.14 -4.69
N VAL A 143 -3.00 1.56 -5.84
CA VAL A 143 -2.98 2.95 -6.31
C VAL A 143 -4.41 3.45 -6.35
N LEU A 144 -4.79 4.25 -5.35
CA LEU A 144 -6.16 4.63 -5.08
C LEU A 144 -6.36 6.13 -5.29
N SER A 145 -7.23 6.53 -6.21
CA SER A 145 -7.58 7.94 -6.41
C SER A 145 -6.42 8.84 -6.88
N GLY A 146 -6.73 9.80 -7.73
CA GLY A 146 -5.80 10.84 -8.18
C GLY A 146 -4.90 10.46 -9.36
N LYS A 147 -4.68 9.18 -9.64
CA LYS A 147 -4.03 8.71 -10.88
C LYS A 147 -5.00 7.82 -11.66
N LEU A 148 -5.23 8.18 -12.92
CA LEU A 148 -5.90 7.31 -13.89
C LEU A 148 -4.82 6.74 -14.82
N PHE A 149 -4.80 5.42 -14.99
CA PHE A 149 -3.91 4.73 -15.91
C PHE A 149 -4.59 4.49 -17.26
N THR A 150 -3.80 4.58 -18.32
CA THR A 150 -4.29 4.27 -19.67
C THR A 150 -4.32 2.75 -19.88
N ASN A 151 -5.10 2.27 -20.85
CA ASN A 151 -5.05 0.86 -21.25
C ASN A 151 -3.64 0.44 -21.73
N GLN A 152 -2.85 1.38 -22.27
CA GLN A 152 -1.45 1.15 -22.66
C GLN A 152 -0.54 0.95 -21.44
N ASP A 153 -0.75 1.70 -20.36
CA ASP A 153 -0.03 1.48 -19.09
C ASP A 153 -0.31 0.08 -18.54
N VAL A 154 -1.58 -0.33 -18.51
CA VAL A 154 -1.96 -1.69 -18.08
C VAL A 154 -1.32 -2.75 -18.97
N ASN A 155 -1.39 -2.61 -20.29
CA ASN A 155 -0.78 -3.55 -21.23
C ASN A 155 0.73 -3.71 -20.99
N ARG A 156 1.45 -2.61 -20.76
CA ARG A 156 2.88 -2.64 -20.43
C ARG A 156 3.14 -3.39 -19.14
N PHE A 157 2.33 -3.14 -18.10
CA PHE A 157 2.45 -3.84 -16.82
C PHE A 157 2.19 -5.34 -16.95
N LEU A 158 1.13 -5.73 -17.65
CA LEU A 158 0.81 -7.14 -17.89
C LEU A 158 1.94 -7.85 -18.64
N LYS A 159 2.48 -7.23 -19.69
CA LYS A 159 3.64 -7.78 -20.43
C LYS A 159 4.91 -7.85 -19.56
N HIS A 160 5.15 -6.88 -18.69
CA HIS A 160 6.26 -6.92 -17.72
C HIS A 160 6.10 -8.11 -16.76
N TRP A 161 4.92 -8.26 -16.15
CA TRP A 161 4.63 -9.36 -15.22
C TRP A 161 4.72 -10.73 -15.91
N MET A 162 4.17 -10.87 -17.12
CA MET A 162 4.22 -12.12 -17.90
C MET A 162 5.64 -12.58 -18.22
N LYS A 163 6.61 -11.65 -18.32
CA LYS A 163 8.04 -11.93 -18.53
C LYS A 163 8.84 -12.16 -17.23
N GLY A 164 8.16 -12.42 -16.11
CA GLY A 164 8.81 -12.64 -14.81
C GLY A 164 9.05 -11.37 -13.98
N GLY A 165 8.60 -10.21 -14.47
CA GLY A 165 8.60 -8.96 -13.71
C GLY A 165 7.71 -9.01 -12.46
N SER A 166 8.03 -8.18 -11.46
CA SER A 166 7.34 -8.14 -10.17
C SER A 166 7.10 -9.55 -9.55
N PRO A 167 8.16 -10.33 -9.28
CA PRO A 167 8.05 -11.76 -8.98
C PRO A 167 7.26 -12.09 -7.72
N ARG A 168 7.26 -11.19 -6.72
CA ARG A 168 6.51 -11.33 -5.46
C ARG A 168 5.04 -10.89 -5.56
N LEU A 169 4.64 -10.25 -6.66
CA LEU A 169 3.30 -9.67 -6.79
C LEU A 169 2.22 -10.74 -6.68
N LYS A 170 1.23 -10.44 -5.84
CA LYS A 170 0.00 -11.19 -5.64
C LYS A 170 -1.24 -10.41 -6.04
N GLN A 171 -1.21 -9.11 -5.83
CA GLN A 171 -2.35 -8.24 -6.04
C GLN A 171 -1.89 -6.85 -6.45
N ILE A 172 -2.47 -6.31 -7.52
CA ILE A 172 -2.39 -4.88 -7.80
C ILE A 172 -3.78 -4.33 -8.11
N LEU A 173 -4.06 -3.14 -7.57
CA LEU A 173 -5.29 -2.39 -7.77
C LEU A 173 -4.96 -0.98 -8.26
N MET A 174 -5.64 -0.54 -9.32
CA MET A 174 -5.42 0.79 -9.91
C MET A 174 -6.67 1.32 -10.61
N ASP A 175 -6.85 2.64 -10.63
CA ASP A 175 -7.91 3.30 -11.39
C ASP A 175 -7.53 3.45 -12.88
N LEU A 176 -8.48 3.20 -13.79
CA LEU A 176 -8.29 3.38 -15.23
C LEU A 176 -9.03 4.62 -15.74
N GLU A 177 -8.49 5.27 -16.76
CA GLU A 177 -9.19 6.35 -17.48
C GLU A 177 -10.50 5.82 -18.09
N ASN A 178 -10.42 4.64 -18.69
CA ASN A 178 -11.56 3.90 -19.23
C ASN A 178 -11.19 2.42 -19.31
N TYR A 179 -12.14 1.53 -19.03
CA TYR A 179 -11.92 0.11 -19.22
C TYR A 179 -12.08 -0.28 -20.68
N ASN A 180 -11.02 -0.82 -21.29
CA ASN A 180 -11.07 -1.41 -22.62
C ASN A 180 -10.20 -2.68 -22.66
N GLU A 181 -10.85 -3.83 -22.50
CA GLU A 181 -10.21 -5.14 -22.45
C GLU A 181 -9.43 -5.49 -23.72
N GLU A 182 -9.97 -5.19 -24.90
CA GLU A 182 -9.27 -5.40 -26.16
C GLU A 182 -7.98 -4.57 -26.23
N ALA A 183 -8.04 -3.31 -25.77
CA ALA A 183 -6.89 -2.42 -25.80
C ALA A 183 -5.79 -2.84 -24.81
N PHE A 184 -6.13 -3.17 -23.55
CA PHE A 184 -5.09 -3.55 -22.59
C PHE A 184 -4.57 -4.98 -22.80
N LEU A 185 -5.32 -5.85 -23.50
CA LEU A 185 -4.86 -7.19 -23.90
C LEU A 185 -4.19 -7.21 -25.28
N GLU A 186 -3.99 -6.08 -25.94
CA GLU A 186 -3.38 -6.04 -27.27
C GLU A 186 -2.01 -6.75 -27.30
N GLY A 187 -1.91 -7.79 -28.14
CA GLY A 187 -0.72 -8.63 -28.27
C GLY A 187 -0.45 -9.55 -27.06
N ILE A 188 -1.45 -9.80 -26.22
CA ILE A 188 -1.40 -10.76 -25.12
C ILE A 188 -2.32 -11.94 -25.45
N ASN A 189 -1.78 -13.16 -25.44
CA ASN A 189 -2.56 -14.37 -25.62
C ASN A 189 -3.10 -14.86 -24.26
N VAL A 190 -4.34 -14.55 -23.96
CA VAL A 190 -5.04 -15.05 -22.77
C VAL A 190 -5.47 -16.51 -22.94
N GLN A 191 -5.70 -17.20 -21.83
CA GLN A 191 -6.17 -18.58 -21.80
C GLN A 191 -7.54 -18.65 -21.12
N GLU A 192 -8.35 -19.64 -21.49
CA GLU A 192 -9.62 -19.93 -20.82
C GLU A 192 -9.50 -21.14 -19.88
N GLY A 193 -10.27 -21.15 -18.80
CA GLY A 193 -10.40 -22.31 -17.91
C GLY A 193 -11.57 -22.19 -16.93
N ALA A 194 -11.88 -23.29 -16.25
CA ALA A 194 -12.94 -23.39 -15.25
C ALA A 194 -12.39 -23.14 -13.82
N PRO A 195 -13.24 -22.85 -12.81
CA PRO A 195 -14.67 -22.49 -12.88
C PRO A 195 -14.98 -21.22 -13.70
N GLY A 196 -16.25 -20.86 -13.90
CA GLY A 196 -16.63 -19.61 -14.58
C GLY A 196 -16.54 -18.35 -13.71
N LYS A 197 -16.78 -18.50 -12.40
CA LYS A 197 -16.66 -17.46 -11.38
C LYS A 197 -15.92 -18.01 -10.18
N ARG A 198 -15.18 -17.16 -9.49
CA ARG A 198 -14.48 -17.53 -8.25
C ARG A 198 -14.15 -16.32 -7.38
N ILE A 199 -13.93 -16.56 -6.10
CA ILE A 199 -13.44 -15.57 -5.13
C ILE A 199 -11.92 -15.73 -5.02
N TYR A 200 -11.17 -14.70 -5.36
CA TYR A 200 -9.76 -14.59 -5.01
C TYR A 200 -9.64 -14.08 -3.58
N ARG A 201 -9.04 -14.86 -2.67
CA ARG A 201 -8.76 -14.39 -1.30
C ARG A 201 -7.48 -13.58 -1.26
N GLY A 202 -7.62 -12.28 -1.12
CA GLY A 202 -6.50 -11.35 -1.11
C GLY A 202 -5.80 -11.25 0.23
N PHE A 203 -4.68 -10.52 0.25
CA PHE A 203 -4.00 -10.17 1.49
C PHE A 203 -4.78 -9.05 2.20
N TYR A 204 -4.74 -9.01 3.53
CA TYR A 204 -5.40 -7.97 4.34
C TYR A 204 -6.91 -7.84 4.04
N GLU A 205 -7.60 -8.98 3.98
CA GLU A 205 -9.07 -9.10 3.87
C GLU A 205 -9.68 -8.43 2.63
N PHE A 206 -8.94 -8.41 1.52
CA PHE A 206 -9.37 -7.75 0.29
C PHE A 206 -9.61 -8.73 -0.84
N ASP A 207 -10.80 -9.32 -0.80
CA ASP A 207 -11.22 -10.35 -1.74
C ASP A 207 -11.74 -9.74 -3.04
N PHE A 208 -11.49 -10.43 -4.16
CA PHE A 208 -12.08 -10.07 -5.45
C PHE A 208 -13.00 -11.16 -5.95
N LEU A 209 -14.16 -10.76 -6.43
CA LEU A 209 -14.92 -11.60 -7.35
C LEU A 209 -14.22 -11.57 -8.71
N VAL A 210 -13.76 -12.73 -9.17
CA VAL A 210 -13.27 -12.94 -10.53
C VAL A 210 -14.42 -13.50 -11.35
N PRO A 211 -15.03 -12.72 -12.26
CA PRO A 211 -16.29 -13.07 -12.89
C PRO A 211 -16.14 -13.86 -14.20
N ASN A 212 -14.91 -14.20 -14.60
CA ASN A 212 -14.60 -14.76 -15.92
C ASN A 212 -13.75 -16.05 -15.85
N THR A 213 -13.71 -16.75 -16.99
CA THR A 213 -12.88 -17.94 -17.25
C THR A 213 -11.48 -17.58 -17.75
N VAL A 214 -11.23 -16.30 -18.04
CA VAL A 214 -10.03 -15.82 -18.72
C VAL A 214 -8.90 -15.61 -17.72
N HIS A 215 -7.70 -16.05 -18.08
CA HIS A 215 -6.51 -15.85 -17.27
C HIS A 215 -5.26 -15.61 -18.11
N LEU A 216 -4.29 -14.94 -17.49
CA LEU A 216 -2.95 -14.74 -17.98
C LEU A 216 -2.05 -15.87 -17.46
N VAL A 217 -1.03 -16.21 -18.23
CA VAL A 217 0.01 -17.17 -17.85
C VAL A 217 1.38 -16.51 -18.00
N ARG A 218 2.13 -16.45 -16.91
CA ARG A 218 3.52 -16.00 -16.87
C ARG A 218 4.44 -17.08 -17.45
N GLU A 219 5.65 -16.70 -17.88
CA GLU A 219 6.64 -17.64 -18.45
C GLU A 219 6.96 -18.84 -17.53
N ASP A 220 6.83 -18.70 -16.22
CA ASP A 220 7.04 -19.78 -15.25
C ASP A 220 5.78 -20.63 -14.98
N GLY A 221 4.70 -20.41 -15.72
CA GLY A 221 3.42 -21.11 -15.56
C GLY A 221 2.49 -20.50 -14.51
N THR A 222 2.92 -19.46 -13.79
CA THR A 222 2.07 -18.77 -12.81
C THR A 222 0.85 -18.13 -13.49
N LYS A 223 -0.33 -18.33 -12.91
CA LYS A 223 -1.59 -17.80 -13.45
C LYS A 223 -2.02 -16.52 -12.77
N ALA A 224 -2.64 -15.61 -13.52
CA ALA A 224 -3.29 -14.44 -12.95
C ALA A 224 -4.65 -14.18 -13.59
N SER A 225 -5.59 -13.73 -12.77
CA SER A 225 -6.90 -13.24 -13.21
C SER A 225 -6.92 -11.72 -13.12
N PHE A 226 -7.77 -11.08 -13.91
CA PHE A 226 -7.96 -9.64 -13.89
C PHE A 226 -9.46 -9.30 -14.01
N GLY A 227 -9.80 -8.07 -13.68
CA GLY A 227 -11.16 -7.57 -13.81
C GLY A 227 -11.34 -6.18 -13.23
N ILE A 228 -12.59 -5.76 -13.07
CA ILE A 228 -12.97 -4.51 -12.42
C ILE A 228 -13.68 -4.84 -11.11
N SER A 229 -13.33 -4.10 -10.06
CA SER A 229 -14.02 -4.07 -8.78
C SER A 229 -14.63 -2.69 -8.53
N ALA A 230 -15.31 -2.51 -7.39
CA ALA A 230 -15.76 -1.19 -6.95
C ALA A 230 -14.61 -0.18 -6.74
N TRP A 231 -13.36 -0.66 -6.68
CA TRP A 231 -12.16 0.12 -6.38
C TRP A 231 -11.22 0.28 -7.59
N GLY A 232 -11.65 -0.13 -8.78
CA GLY A 232 -10.85 -0.03 -10.01
C GLY A 232 -10.46 -1.38 -10.61
N PHE A 233 -9.53 -1.33 -11.56
CA PHE A 233 -8.95 -2.51 -12.21
C PHE A 233 -8.06 -3.27 -11.25
N PHE A 234 -8.17 -4.60 -11.25
CA PHE A 234 -7.29 -5.47 -10.48
C PHE A 234 -6.60 -6.51 -11.37
N LEU A 235 -5.40 -6.91 -10.93
CA LEU A 235 -4.74 -8.15 -11.32
C LEU A 235 -4.46 -8.95 -10.05
N ALA A 236 -4.89 -10.21 -10.05
CA ALA A 236 -4.80 -11.14 -8.92
C ALA A 236 -4.05 -12.41 -9.34
N VAL A 237 -2.93 -12.69 -8.66
CA VAL A 237 -2.01 -13.78 -9.02
C VAL A 237 -2.23 -14.98 -8.11
N TRP A 238 -2.40 -16.15 -8.73
CA TRP A 238 -2.65 -17.41 -8.06
C TRP A 238 -1.33 -18.10 -7.63
N PRO A 239 -1.33 -18.98 -6.60
CA PRO A 239 -2.45 -19.21 -5.70
C PRO A 239 -2.75 -17.99 -4.82
N ASP A 240 -4.00 -17.92 -4.36
CA ASP A 240 -4.48 -16.88 -3.45
C ASP A 240 -3.87 -17.02 -2.05
N TYR A 241 -4.22 -16.12 -1.11
CA TYR A 241 -3.67 -16.13 0.25
C TYR A 241 -3.95 -17.44 1.01
N SER A 242 -5.04 -18.14 0.67
CA SER A 242 -5.40 -19.43 1.26
C SER A 242 -4.74 -20.63 0.56
N GLY A 243 -3.91 -20.40 -0.45
CA GLY A 243 -3.26 -21.46 -1.24
C GLY A 243 -4.12 -22.05 -2.34
N ARG A 244 -5.32 -21.50 -2.61
CA ARG A 244 -6.19 -22.01 -3.68
C ARG A 244 -5.64 -21.59 -5.04
N THR A 245 -5.62 -22.53 -5.98
CA THR A 245 -5.17 -22.29 -7.35
C THR A 245 -6.30 -21.78 -8.23
N PHE A 246 -5.97 -21.35 -9.45
CA PHE A 246 -6.95 -20.88 -10.42
C PHE A 246 -8.06 -21.92 -10.71
N GLU A 247 -7.70 -23.21 -10.71
CA GLU A 247 -8.58 -24.35 -11.02
C GLU A 247 -9.46 -24.77 -9.82
N SER A 248 -9.25 -24.19 -8.65
CA SER A 248 -10.03 -24.53 -7.46
C SER A 248 -11.48 -24.03 -7.61
N PHE A 249 -12.44 -24.90 -7.33
CA PHE A 249 -13.85 -24.54 -7.28
C PHE A 249 -14.21 -23.94 -5.93
N ASP A 250 -15.05 -22.91 -5.91
CA ASP A 250 -15.68 -22.45 -4.68
C ASP A 250 -16.83 -23.40 -4.36
N PHE A 251 -16.83 -23.99 -3.15
CA PHE A 251 -17.84 -24.97 -2.71
C PHE A 251 -19.23 -24.37 -2.43
N TYR A 252 -19.55 -23.20 -2.97
CA TYR A 252 -20.78 -22.47 -2.64
C TYR A 252 -21.92 -22.61 -3.66
N ASP A 253 -21.74 -23.38 -4.74
CA ASP A 253 -22.82 -23.67 -5.69
C ASP A 253 -23.26 -25.15 -5.60
N VAL A 254 -24.16 -25.42 -4.63
CA VAL A 254 -25.14 -26.52 -4.67
C VAL A 254 -26.53 -25.91 -4.49
#